data_AF-A0A8S3W2K6-F1
#
_entry.id   AF-A0A8S3W2K6-F1
#
_cell.length_a   1.000
_cell.length_b   1.000
_cell.length_c   1.000
_cell.angle_alpha   90.00
_cell.angle_beta   90.00
_cell.angle_gamma   90.00
#
_symmetry.space_group_name_H-M   'P 1'
#
loop_
_entity.id
_entity.type
_entity.pdbx_description
1 polymer ?
#
loop_
_entity_poly.entity_id
_entity_poly.type
_entity_poly.pdbx_seq_one_letter_code
_entity_poly.pdbx_strand_id
1 'polypeptide(L)'
;MIDFITVNERMRSAVVDPRVYRGSNEGTDHYLVLCRIRGLFRRWRHRTSVSTTALQRIRIERLQDEDVKDKCKCRLRENISNLDELCVNELDLENVWHNVKKGLVDAATEVCGVSKRTNERKDSTLWWDDEVRMEFEAKKRA
;
A
#
# COMPACT_ATOMS: atom_id res chain seq x y z
N MET A 1 0.41 11.55 38.04
CA MET A 1 0.23 10.57 36.95
C MET A 1 -1.20 10.70 36.48
N ILE A 2 -1.40 11.20 35.26
CA ILE A 2 -2.74 11.53 34.72
C ILE A 2 -3.09 10.71 33.47
N ASP A 3 -2.11 10.00 32.92
CA ASP A 3 -2.27 9.17 31.73
C ASP A 3 -2.51 7.71 32.12
N PHE A 4 -3.61 7.12 31.65
CA PHE A 4 -4.02 5.76 32.00
C PHE A 4 -4.56 5.01 30.79
N ILE A 5 -4.38 3.69 30.80
CA ILE A 5 -5.03 2.78 29.85
C ILE A 5 -6.10 2.00 30.62
N THR A 6 -7.35 2.33 30.37
CA THR A 6 -8.49 1.66 30.99
C THR A 6 -8.98 0.52 30.10
N VAL A 7 -9.08 -0.68 30.66
CA VAL A 7 -9.58 -1.86 29.96
C VAL A 7 -10.74 -2.48 30.73
N ASN A 8 -11.64 -3.17 30.01
CA ASN A 8 -12.66 -3.98 30.65
C ASN A 8 -12.01 -5.14 31.42
N GLU A 9 -12.53 -5.49 32.59
CA GLU A 9 -12.03 -6.59 33.42
C GLU A 9 -11.92 -7.92 32.65
N ARG A 10 -12.87 -8.19 31.75
CA ARG A 10 -12.86 -9.38 30.88
C ARG A 10 -11.62 -9.48 29.98
N MET A 11 -10.94 -8.36 29.77
CA MET A 11 -9.77 -8.24 28.90
C MET A 11 -8.46 -8.19 29.68
N ARG A 12 -8.50 -8.29 31.01
CA ARG A 12 -7.32 -8.22 31.88
C ARG A 12 -6.24 -9.21 31.48
N SER A 13 -6.60 -10.45 31.13
CA SER A 13 -5.66 -11.49 30.67
C SER A 13 -5.10 -11.24 29.27
N ALA A 14 -5.73 -10.35 28.49
CA ALA A 14 -5.29 -9.98 27.16
C ALA A 14 -4.31 -8.79 27.18
N VAL A 15 -4.31 -7.97 28.23
CA VAL A 15 -3.36 -6.86 28.41
C VAL A 15 -1.96 -7.41 28.63
N VAL A 16 -1.02 -6.97 27.81
CA VAL A 16 0.39 -7.35 27.89
C VAL A 16 1.26 -6.12 27.81
N ASP A 17 2.27 -6.07 28.67
CA ASP A 17 3.33 -5.07 28.61
C ASP A 17 2.81 -3.60 28.58
N PRO A 18 2.04 -3.16 29.60
CA PRO A 18 1.75 -1.75 29.79
C PRO A 18 3.03 -1.03 30.24
N ARG A 19 3.46 -0.03 29.47
CA ARG A 19 4.70 0.72 29.74
C ARG A 19 4.57 2.18 29.35
N VAL A 20 5.37 3.02 29.98
CA VAL A 20 5.52 4.43 29.63
C VAL A 20 6.74 4.58 28.73
N TYR A 21 6.55 5.19 27.57
CA TYR A 21 7.59 5.47 26.60
C TYR A 21 8.04 6.93 26.74
N ARG A 22 9.23 7.12 27.31
CA ARG A 22 9.81 8.45 27.60
C ARG A 22 10.60 9.04 26.43
N GLY A 23 10.79 8.28 25.36
CA GLY A 23 11.58 8.67 24.18
C GLY A 23 10.76 9.27 23.04
N SER A 24 9.45 9.49 23.22
CA SER A 24 8.62 10.19 22.23
C SER A 24 8.89 11.69 22.36
N ASN A 25 9.76 12.23 21.51
CA ASN A 25 10.04 13.66 21.48
C ASN A 25 8.95 14.40 20.69
N GLU A 26 7.71 14.34 21.18
CA GLU A 26 6.52 14.92 20.53
C GLU A 26 6.28 16.39 20.95
N GLY A 27 7.18 16.97 21.76
CA GLY A 27 7.06 18.36 22.22
C GLY A 27 5.96 18.59 23.26
N THR A 28 5.43 17.51 23.86
CA THR A 28 4.45 17.56 24.95
C THR A 28 5.13 17.34 26.30
N ASP A 29 4.52 17.85 27.37
CA ASP A 29 4.91 17.59 28.76
C ASP A 29 4.41 16.23 29.28
N HIS A 30 3.73 15.46 28.43
CA HIS A 30 3.21 14.13 28.71
C HIS A 30 4.09 13.02 28.12
N TYR A 31 4.22 11.91 28.85
CA TYR A 31 4.84 10.70 28.33
C TYR A 31 3.81 9.80 27.65
N LEU A 32 4.18 9.21 26.52
CA LEU A 32 3.34 8.26 25.82
C LEU A 32 3.15 6.98 26.66
N VAL A 33 1.90 6.58 26.90
CA VAL A 33 1.58 5.29 27.56
C VAL A 33 1.21 4.27 26.51
N LEU A 34 1.95 3.16 26.47
CA LEU A 34 1.78 2.07 25.51
C LEU A 34 1.31 0.81 26.23
N CYS A 35 0.45 0.05 25.56
CA CYS A 35 0.07 -1.29 26.00
C CYS A 35 -0.19 -2.19 24.80
N ARG A 36 0.23 -3.45 24.89
CA ARG A 36 -0.05 -4.46 23.86
C ARG A 36 -1.21 -5.34 24.29
N ILE A 37 -2.36 -5.25 23.61
CA ILE A 37 -3.51 -6.12 23.91
C ILE A 37 -3.56 -7.31 22.95
N ARG A 38 -3.44 -8.53 23.48
CA ARG A 38 -3.51 -9.79 22.72
C ARG A 38 -4.93 -10.03 22.23
N GLY A 39 -5.07 -10.48 20.99
CA GLY A 39 -6.33 -11.02 20.49
C GLY A 39 -7.41 -10.00 20.10
N LEU A 40 -7.26 -8.72 20.45
CA LEU A 40 -8.23 -7.65 20.18
C LEU A 40 -8.69 -7.61 18.72
N PHE A 41 -7.74 -7.77 17.79
CA PHE A 41 -7.98 -7.67 16.35
C PHE A 41 -7.97 -9.01 15.61
N ARG A 42 -7.97 -10.16 16.31
CA ARG A 42 -7.98 -11.47 15.63
C ARG A 42 -9.21 -11.62 14.72
N ARG A 43 -10.39 -11.22 15.21
CA ARG A 43 -11.63 -11.23 14.42
C ARG A 43 -11.69 -10.11 13.37
N TRP A 44 -11.10 -8.95 13.63
CA TRP A 44 -11.07 -7.83 12.67
C TRP A 44 -10.22 -8.18 11.43
N ARG A 45 -9.07 -8.84 11.63
CA ARG A 45 -8.25 -9.36 10.53
C ARG A 45 -8.94 -10.39 9.64
N HIS A 46 -9.90 -11.16 10.19
CA HIS A 46 -10.69 -12.12 9.41
C HIS A 46 -11.88 -11.47 8.69
N ARG A 47 -12.38 -10.32 9.16
CA ARG A 47 -13.46 -9.57 8.51
C ARG A 47 -13.00 -8.84 7.26
N THR A 48 -11.73 -8.47 7.17
CA THR A 48 -11.12 -8.00 5.93
C THR A 48 -10.70 -9.18 5.06
N SER A 49 -11.63 -10.11 4.80
CA SER A 49 -11.44 -11.15 3.78
C SER A 49 -11.74 -10.60 2.38
N VAL A 50 -11.22 -9.42 2.05
CA VAL A 50 -10.81 -9.22 0.67
C VAL A 50 -9.53 -10.02 0.58
N SER A 51 -9.64 -11.22 0.02
CA SER A 51 -8.50 -12.05 -0.36
C SER A 51 -7.37 -11.14 -0.83
N THR A 52 -6.28 -11.02 -0.07
CA THR A 52 -5.13 -10.19 -0.49
C THR A 52 -4.52 -10.70 -1.80
N THR A 53 -4.88 -11.93 -2.18
CA THR A 53 -4.66 -12.60 -3.46
C THR A 53 -5.41 -11.96 -4.63
N ALA A 54 -6.52 -11.26 -4.37
CA ALA A 54 -7.31 -10.53 -5.37
C ALA A 54 -6.84 -9.08 -5.58
N LEU A 55 -5.96 -8.57 -4.71
CA LEU A 55 -5.40 -7.23 -4.86
C LEU A 55 -4.33 -7.26 -5.96
N GLN A 56 -4.71 -6.71 -7.11
CA GLN A 56 -3.80 -6.44 -8.22
C GLN A 56 -2.90 -5.26 -7.86
N ARG A 57 -1.61 -5.37 -8.19
CA ARG A 57 -0.62 -4.31 -8.03
C ARG A 57 -0.19 -3.85 -9.42
N ILE A 58 -0.24 -2.54 -9.67
CA ILE A 58 0.31 -1.96 -10.90
C ILE A 58 1.83 -2.10 -10.88
N ARG A 59 2.41 -2.57 -11.99
CA ARG A 59 3.86 -2.74 -12.15
C ARG A 59 4.56 -1.41 -12.42
N ILE A 60 4.56 -0.52 -11.42
CA ILE A 60 5.13 0.84 -11.49
C ILE A 60 6.61 0.80 -11.90
N GLU A 61 7.30 -0.26 -11.57
CA GLU A 61 8.68 -0.51 -11.96
C GLU A 61 8.92 -0.47 -13.48
N ARG A 62 7.89 -0.71 -14.32
CA ARG A 62 7.98 -0.55 -15.77
C ARG A 62 8.12 0.91 -16.24
N LEU A 63 7.77 1.89 -15.40
CA LEU A 63 7.94 3.32 -15.71
C LEU A 63 9.41 3.76 -15.64
N GLN A 64 10.34 2.88 -15.24
CA GLN A 64 11.78 3.13 -15.39
C GLN A 64 12.23 3.14 -16.85
N ASP A 65 11.48 2.46 -17.73
CA ASP A 65 11.68 2.52 -19.16
C ASP A 65 11.07 3.80 -19.73
N GLU A 66 11.89 4.63 -20.41
CA GLU A 66 11.45 5.92 -20.95
C GLU A 66 10.35 5.75 -22.02
N ASP A 67 10.36 4.66 -22.80
CA ASP A 67 9.32 4.40 -23.80
C ASP A 67 7.96 4.13 -23.15
N VAL A 68 7.96 3.39 -22.05
CA VAL A 68 6.75 3.06 -21.28
C VAL A 68 6.23 4.31 -20.58
N LYS A 69 7.14 5.12 -20.04
CA LYS A 69 6.82 6.38 -19.37
C LYS A 69 6.19 7.39 -20.32
N ASP A 70 6.70 7.52 -21.54
CA ASP A 70 6.13 8.44 -22.53
C ASP A 70 4.78 7.95 -23.05
N LYS A 71 4.60 6.64 -23.27
CA LYS A 71 3.28 6.06 -23.55
C LYS A 71 2.29 6.33 -22.41
N CYS A 72 2.72 6.21 -21.16
CA CYS A 72 1.88 6.50 -20.00
C CYS A 72 1.48 7.97 -19.94
N LYS A 73 2.39 8.90 -20.23
CA LYS A 73 2.08 10.34 -20.30
C LYS A 73 1.06 10.65 -21.39
N CYS A 74 1.22 10.08 -22.59
CA CYS A 74 0.26 10.26 -23.69
C CYS A 74 -1.12 9.76 -23.29
N ARG A 75 -1.21 8.55 -22.73
CA ARG A 75 -2.47 7.96 -22.29
C ARG A 75 -3.14 8.73 -21.16
N LEU A 76 -2.35 9.26 -20.23
CA LEU A 76 -2.85 10.12 -19.16
C LEU A 76 -3.41 11.44 -19.70
N ARG A 77 -2.74 12.06 -20.69
CA ARG A 77 -3.25 13.27 -21.32
C ARG A 77 -4.58 13.01 -22.02
N GLU A 78 -4.70 11.93 -22.79
CA GLU A 78 -5.97 11.55 -23.41
C GLU A 78 -7.08 11.35 -22.38
N ASN A 79 -6.81 10.58 -21.31
CA ASN A 79 -7.80 10.31 -20.27
C ASN A 79 -8.22 11.57 -19.52
N ILE A 80 -7.28 12.47 -19.20
CA ILE A 80 -7.57 13.71 -18.47
C ILE A 80 -8.29 14.73 -19.38
N SER A 81 -7.89 14.86 -20.64
CA SER A 81 -8.58 15.73 -21.59
C SER A 81 -10.04 15.31 -21.81
N ASN A 82 -10.30 14.00 -21.87
CA ASN A 82 -11.66 13.47 -21.92
C ASN A 82 -12.46 13.72 -20.62
N LEU A 83 -11.77 13.81 -19.48
CA LEU A 83 -12.40 14.11 -18.17
C LEU A 83 -12.69 15.59 -17.99
N ASP A 84 -11.86 16.48 -18.54
CA ASP A 84 -12.07 17.93 -18.46
C ASP A 84 -13.42 18.31 -19.10
N GLU A 85 -13.76 17.72 -20.25
CA GLU A 85 -15.07 17.89 -20.89
C GLU A 85 -16.25 17.39 -20.03
N LEU A 86 -16.04 16.38 -19.17
CA LEU A 86 -17.06 15.80 -18.30
C LEU A 86 -17.19 16.54 -16.96
N CYS A 87 -16.09 17.08 -16.43
CA CYS A 87 -16.02 17.71 -15.11
C CYS A 87 -16.40 19.20 -15.11
N VAL A 88 -16.44 19.88 -16.26
CA VAL A 88 -16.83 21.30 -16.36
C VAL A 88 -18.24 21.59 -15.82
N ASN A 89 -19.11 20.57 -15.73
CA ASN A 89 -20.48 20.71 -15.22
C ASN A 89 -20.73 20.03 -13.87
N GLU A 90 -19.73 19.38 -13.25
CA GLU A 90 -19.88 18.74 -11.92
C GLU A 90 -19.45 19.68 -10.79
N LEU A 91 -20.39 20.07 -9.93
CA LEU A 91 -20.13 20.85 -8.71
C LEU A 91 -19.60 20.00 -7.53
N ASP A 92 -19.46 18.69 -7.74
CA ASP A 92 -19.06 17.75 -6.69
C ASP A 92 -17.58 17.38 -6.80
N LEU A 93 -16.76 18.01 -5.95
CA LEU A 93 -15.31 17.80 -5.86
C LEU A 93 -14.93 16.34 -5.63
N GLU A 94 -15.74 15.56 -4.92
CA GLU A 94 -15.46 14.14 -4.68
C GLU A 94 -15.59 13.32 -5.96
N ASN A 95 -16.57 13.63 -6.81
CA ASN A 95 -16.75 12.96 -8.10
C ASN A 95 -15.63 13.34 -9.08
N VAL A 96 -15.25 14.62 -9.13
CA VAL A 96 -14.11 15.08 -9.93
C VAL A 96 -12.83 14.36 -9.51
N TRP A 97 -12.55 14.30 -8.20
CA TRP A 97 -11.38 13.59 -7.68
C TRP A 97 -11.43 12.08 -7.98
N HIS A 98 -12.60 11.46 -7.80
CA HIS A 98 -12.80 10.05 -8.13
C HIS A 98 -12.50 9.76 -9.60
N ASN A 99 -12.99 10.61 -10.51
CA ASN A 99 -12.79 10.48 -11.95
C ASN A 99 -11.33 10.65 -12.35
N VAL A 100 -10.63 11.65 -11.81
CA VAL A 100 -9.18 11.83 -12.03
C VAL A 100 -8.39 10.63 -11.53
N LYS A 101 -8.67 10.18 -10.30
CA LYS A 101 -8.01 9.01 -9.72
C LYS A 101 -8.24 7.76 -10.56
N LYS A 102 -9.46 7.57 -11.07
CA LYS A 102 -9.81 6.46 -11.94
C LYS A 102 -9.04 6.53 -13.26
N GLY A 103 -9.04 7.68 -13.94
CA GLY A 103 -8.29 7.87 -15.19
C GLY A 103 -6.78 7.63 -15.05
N LEU A 104 -6.20 8.00 -13.90
CA LEU A 104 -4.81 7.72 -13.56
C LEU A 104 -4.54 6.22 -13.39
N VAL A 105 -5.40 5.53 -12.62
CA VAL A 105 -5.28 4.09 -12.37
C VAL A 105 -5.47 3.30 -13.67
N ASP A 106 -6.43 3.69 -14.51
CA ASP A 106 -6.74 3.01 -15.76
C ASP A 106 -5.58 3.15 -16.76
N ALA A 107 -5.05 4.36 -16.97
CA ALA A 107 -3.88 4.57 -17.83
C ALA A 107 -2.65 3.80 -17.35
N ALA A 108 -2.37 3.83 -16.05
CA ALA A 108 -1.25 3.10 -15.48
C ALA A 108 -1.44 1.59 -15.57
N THR A 109 -2.68 1.09 -15.41
CA THR A 109 -3.01 -0.34 -15.54
C THR A 109 -2.89 -0.81 -16.99
N GLU A 110 -3.30 0.02 -17.96
CA GLU A 110 -3.19 -0.29 -19.39
C GLU A 110 -1.73 -0.34 -19.87
N VAL A 111 -0.91 0.64 -19.46
CA VAL A 111 0.47 0.76 -19.93
C VAL A 111 1.43 -0.13 -19.14
N CYS A 112 1.32 -0.16 -17.81
CA CYS A 112 2.24 -0.93 -16.97
C CYS A 112 1.76 -2.37 -16.73
N GLY A 113 0.46 -2.64 -16.87
CA GLY A 113 -0.13 -3.92 -16.47
C GLY A 113 -0.17 -4.13 -14.96
N VAL A 114 -0.74 -5.26 -14.55
CA VAL A 114 -0.93 -5.62 -13.14
C VAL A 114 -0.32 -6.98 -12.81
N SER A 115 0.21 -7.09 -11.60
CA SER A 115 0.64 -8.35 -10.98
C SER A 115 -0.26 -8.78 -9.83
N LYS A 116 -0.30 -10.09 -9.56
CA LYS A 116 -0.97 -10.64 -8.37
C LYS A 116 -0.02 -10.58 -7.18
N ARG A 117 -0.49 -10.06 -6.05
CA ARG A 117 0.32 -9.86 -4.84
C ARG A 117 0.93 -11.13 -4.23
N THR A 118 0.39 -12.31 -4.55
CA THR A 118 0.70 -13.56 -3.80
C THR A 118 1.18 -14.72 -4.68
N ASN A 119 1.56 -14.52 -5.94
CA ASN A 119 2.03 -15.63 -6.77
C ASN A 119 3.00 -15.21 -7.89
N GLU A 120 3.79 -14.17 -7.64
CA GLU A 120 4.94 -13.93 -8.50
C GLU A 120 6.04 -14.90 -8.07
N ARG A 121 6.35 -15.86 -8.94
CA ARG A 121 7.59 -16.63 -8.83
C ARG A 121 8.73 -15.60 -8.83
N LYS A 122 9.84 -15.85 -8.10
CA LYS A 122 10.92 -14.86 -7.94
C LYS A 122 11.40 -14.27 -9.28
N ASP A 123 11.38 -15.14 -10.28
CA ASP A 123 11.61 -14.98 -11.72
C ASP A 123 10.70 -14.00 -12.47
N SER A 124 9.63 -13.49 -11.85
CA SER A 124 8.77 -12.47 -12.48
C SER A 124 8.98 -11.05 -11.93
N THR A 125 9.98 -10.85 -11.06
CA THR A 125 10.30 -9.53 -10.50
C THR A 125 11.40 -8.86 -11.33
N LEU A 126 11.30 -7.56 -11.61
CA LEU A 126 12.29 -6.84 -12.43
C LEU A 126 13.73 -6.86 -11.89
N TRP A 127 13.93 -7.05 -10.59
CA TRP A 127 15.28 -7.20 -10.00
C TRP A 127 15.87 -8.60 -10.18
N TRP A 128 15.08 -9.58 -10.64
CA TRP A 128 15.52 -10.93 -10.96
C TRP A 128 15.87 -11.02 -12.45
N ASP A 129 16.94 -10.34 -12.82
CA ASP A 129 17.51 -10.41 -14.15
C ASP A 129 18.40 -11.66 -14.33
N ASP A 130 18.88 -11.88 -15.55
CA ASP A 130 19.73 -13.03 -15.86
C ASP A 130 21.10 -12.94 -15.15
N GLU A 131 21.57 -11.73 -14.84
CA GLU A 131 22.82 -11.49 -14.10
C GLU A 131 22.71 -11.97 -12.65
N VAL A 132 21.66 -11.56 -11.94
CA VAL A 132 21.33 -12.01 -10.58
C VAL A 132 21.08 -13.52 -10.54
N ARG A 133 20.50 -14.09 -11.60
CA ARG A 133 20.31 -15.54 -11.72
C ARG A 133 21.65 -16.27 -11.83
N MET A 134 22.57 -15.79 -12.66
CA MET A 134 23.90 -16.38 -12.84
C MET A 134 24.72 -16.34 -11.54
N GLU A 135 24.74 -15.20 -10.84
CA GLU A 135 25.42 -15.06 -9.56
C GLU A 135 24.84 -15.98 -8.47
N PHE A 136 23.51 -16.12 -8.43
CA PHE A 136 22.86 -17.04 -7.51
C PHE A 136 23.22 -18.50 -7.79
N GLU A 137 23.29 -18.90 -9.06
CA GLU A 137 23.73 -20.24 -9.45
C GLU A 137 25.20 -20.50 -9.13
N ALA A 138 26.08 -19.53 -9.36
CA ALA A 138 27.49 -19.60 -9.02
C ALA A 138 27.68 -19.84 -7.52
N LYS A 139 26.96 -19.09 -6.67
CA LYS A 139 26.96 -19.27 -5.22
C LYS A 139 26.44 -20.64 -4.76
N LYS A 140 25.56 -21.28 -5.53
CA LYS A 140 25.00 -22.60 -5.21
C LYS A 140 25.94 -23.75 -5.56
N ARG A 141 26.91 -23.50 -6.46
CA ARG A 141 27.93 -24.46 -6.90
C ARG A 141 29.23 -24.38 -6.07
N ALA A 142 29.47 -23.26 -5.37
CA ALA A 142 30.54 -23.09 -4.40
C ALA A 142 30.19 -23.70 -3.04
#